data_AF-A0A2W5V7V6-F1
#
_entry.id   AF-A0A2W5V7V6-F1
#
_cell.length_a   1.000
_cell.length_b   1.000
_cell.length_c   1.000
_cell.angle_alpha   90.00
_cell.angle_beta   90.00
_cell.angle_gamma   90.00
#
_symmetry.space_group_name_H-M   'P 1'
#
loop_
_entity.id
_entity.type
_entity.pdbx_description
1 polymer ?
#
loop_
_entity_poly.entity_id
_entity_poly.type
_entity_poly.pdbx_seq_one_letter_code
_entity_poly.pdbx_strand_id
1 'polypeptide(L)'
;MTRLLRCLALLPFAALALDGGSEPVFVQASTALLRGAPTTTAKVTGRLQINSPLSVLSRREGFVEVRVRNGRVGWLDERLIAPEPLTRAAAISLARGATKPEDALTWWQRAAALDGNDVEVLQSLSEAYAKLGNDADASVMASLAQYRRTRVFPVISSANGENAIELVRRSYDKPLPNGPLPRSEWAKLGLSLDRPLWVLPNGSAAVPGTVREVRVTTWNECGGELGFDAVIDVSLPVGERAVAVTFGELPEGWKRRPTVGVSATELPAELVAKDGTRYRFVARTDPDSERDIEHDSVIATWPEAKKTRSAKLWLPSRARSVTVRDVLGDAQPEFVVQTDCQTIIFSRAGAELNLTQMRCCGC
;
A
#
# COMPACT_ATOMS: atom_id res chain seq x y z
N MET A 1 24.41 89.93 13.22
CA MET A 1 24.56 88.66 12.48
C MET A 1 25.29 87.67 13.38
N THR A 2 24.93 86.42 13.65
CA THR A 2 23.71 85.61 13.62
C THR A 2 24.04 84.47 14.59
N ARG A 3 23.21 84.20 15.60
CA ARG A 3 23.46 83.24 16.68
C ARG A 3 23.38 81.80 16.16
N LEU A 4 24.42 80.98 16.40
CA LEU A 4 24.38 79.51 16.26
C LEU A 4 23.77 78.90 17.53
N LEU A 5 22.62 78.24 17.40
CA LEU A 5 22.01 77.42 18.45
C LEU A 5 22.33 75.94 18.22
N ARG A 6 22.97 75.33 19.22
CA ARG A 6 23.16 73.88 19.38
C ARG A 6 21.80 73.19 19.61
N CYS A 7 21.48 72.18 18.81
CA CYS A 7 20.50 71.16 19.16
C CYS A 7 21.19 69.79 19.08
N LEU A 8 21.71 69.35 20.24
CA LEU A 8 22.19 67.98 20.45
C LEU A 8 20.98 67.17 20.94
N ALA A 9 20.30 66.48 20.04
CA ALA A 9 19.16 65.62 20.37
C ALA A 9 19.67 64.27 20.90
N LEU A 10 19.46 64.04 22.20
CA LEU A 10 19.58 62.74 22.85
C LEU A 10 18.45 61.84 22.35
N LEU A 11 18.78 60.84 21.52
CA LEU A 11 17.87 59.75 21.18
C LEU A 11 17.89 58.73 22.33
N PRO A 12 16.72 58.33 22.90
CA PRO A 12 16.66 57.23 23.84
C PRO A 12 16.95 55.92 23.10
N PHE A 13 18.01 55.23 23.50
CA PHE A 13 18.21 53.82 23.17
C PHE A 13 17.06 53.03 23.80
N ALA A 14 16.03 52.74 23.02
CA ALA A 14 15.05 51.73 23.37
C ALA A 14 15.78 50.38 23.40
N ALA A 15 15.97 49.83 24.60
CA ALA A 15 16.44 48.46 24.77
C ALA A 15 15.41 47.52 24.12
N LEU A 16 15.73 46.98 22.95
CA LEU A 16 15.08 45.77 22.45
C LEU A 16 15.38 44.68 23.48
N ALA A 17 14.37 44.36 24.29
CA ALA A 17 14.36 43.10 25.02
C ALA A 17 14.47 42.00 23.95
N LEU A 18 15.65 41.40 23.85
CA LEU A 18 15.82 40.08 23.26
C LEU A 18 14.91 39.17 24.07
N ASP A 19 13.70 38.97 23.57
CA ASP A 19 12.77 37.97 24.08
C ASP A 19 13.60 36.70 24.21
N GLY A 20 13.72 36.18 25.44
CA GLY A 20 14.53 35.01 25.78
C GLY A 20 13.89 33.77 25.14
N GLY A 21 13.92 33.72 23.82
CA GLY A 21 13.28 32.73 22.98
C GLY A 21 13.87 31.40 23.36
N SER A 22 13.09 30.60 24.09
CA SER A 22 13.42 29.21 24.33
C SER A 22 13.73 28.56 22.98
N GLU A 23 14.81 27.77 22.93
CA GLU A 23 15.15 27.03 21.73
C GLU A 23 13.92 26.24 21.25
N PRO A 24 13.64 26.23 19.93
CA PRO A 24 12.47 25.57 19.41
C PRO A 24 12.55 24.07 19.72
N VAL A 25 11.42 23.50 20.12
CA VAL A 25 11.26 22.04 20.24
C VAL A 25 10.42 21.52 19.08
N PHE A 26 10.57 20.24 18.75
CA PHE A 26 10.00 19.63 17.56
C PHE A 26 9.13 18.43 17.92
N VAL A 27 8.00 18.29 17.23
CA VAL A 27 7.14 17.10 17.35
C VAL A 27 7.87 15.85 16.87
N GLN A 28 7.84 14.78 17.66
CA GLN A 28 8.47 13.48 17.38
C GLN A 28 7.46 12.41 16.96
N ALA A 29 6.18 12.58 17.28
CA ALA A 29 5.13 11.67 16.85
C ALA A 29 4.81 11.87 15.36
N SER A 30 4.40 10.80 14.67
CA SER A 30 3.87 10.89 13.30
C SER A 30 2.70 11.88 13.21
N THR A 31 1.82 11.89 14.22
CA THR A 31 0.83 12.94 14.45
C THR A 31 0.66 13.18 15.95
N ALA A 32 0.83 14.43 16.39
CA ALA A 32 0.58 14.84 17.77
C ALA A 32 -0.74 15.61 17.88
N LEU A 33 -1.48 15.39 18.97
CA LEU A 33 -2.78 16.05 19.22
C LEU A 33 -2.57 17.23 20.16
N LEU A 34 -2.78 18.45 19.66
CA LEU A 34 -2.78 19.65 20.49
C LEU A 34 -4.09 19.72 21.28
N ARG A 35 -3.99 19.94 22.59
CA ARG A 35 -5.15 19.89 23.50
C ARG A 35 -5.40 21.22 24.20
N GLY A 36 -6.64 21.44 24.62
CA GLY A 36 -7.01 22.66 25.36
C GLY A 36 -6.53 22.70 26.81
N ALA A 37 -6.15 21.56 27.39
CA ALA A 37 -5.67 21.43 28.77
C ALA A 37 -4.64 20.29 28.87
N PRO A 38 -3.79 20.25 29.92
CA PRO A 38 -2.72 19.26 30.12
C PRO A 38 -3.26 17.89 30.55
N THR A 39 -4.14 17.29 29.76
CA THR A 39 -4.68 15.96 30.03
C THR A 39 -5.09 15.27 28.73
N THR A 40 -4.98 13.94 28.68
CA THR A 40 -5.34 13.13 27.51
C THR A 40 -6.85 13.10 27.23
N THR A 41 -7.68 13.53 28.18
CA THR A 41 -9.14 13.63 28.02
C THR A 41 -9.61 15.01 27.56
N ALA A 42 -8.73 16.01 27.53
CA ALA A 42 -9.07 17.36 27.09
C ALA A 42 -9.41 17.40 25.60
N LYS A 43 -10.29 18.33 25.23
CA LYS A 43 -10.67 18.58 23.83
C LYS A 43 -9.44 18.81 22.97
N VAL A 44 -9.37 18.11 21.83
CA VAL A 44 -8.35 18.31 20.80
C VAL A 44 -8.65 19.62 20.07
N THR A 45 -7.68 20.53 20.05
CA THR A 45 -7.75 21.86 19.41
C THR A 45 -6.92 21.95 18.13
N GLY A 46 -6.12 20.92 17.84
CA GLY A 46 -5.35 20.81 16.61
C GLY A 46 -4.62 19.47 16.48
N ARG A 47 -4.08 19.22 15.28
CA ARG A 47 -3.19 18.09 14.99
C ARG A 47 -1.91 18.66 14.39
N LEU A 48 -0.78 18.15 14.85
CA LEU A 48 0.55 18.60 14.44
C LEU A 48 1.29 17.44 13.80
N GLN A 49 2.00 17.73 12.72
CA GLN A 49 2.81 16.75 12.00
C GLN A 49 4.18 16.61 12.67
N ILE A 50 4.85 15.49 12.42
CA ILE A 50 6.24 15.28 12.84
C ILE A 50 7.13 16.45 12.38
N ASN A 51 8.12 16.80 13.19
CA ASN A 51 9.03 17.93 13.01
C ASN A 51 8.37 19.31 12.92
N SER A 52 7.10 19.47 13.29
CA SER A 52 6.51 20.80 13.47
C SER A 52 7.28 21.55 14.57
N PRO A 53 7.81 22.76 14.31
CA PRO A 53 8.51 23.54 15.32
C PRO A 53 7.52 24.19 16.29
N LEU A 54 7.92 24.27 17.56
CA LEU A 54 7.10 24.72 18.68
C LEU A 54 7.91 25.66 19.57
N SER A 55 7.26 26.71 20.07
CA SER A 55 7.81 27.54 21.15
C SER A 55 7.23 27.08 22.48
N VAL A 56 8.08 26.67 23.42
CA VAL A 56 7.64 26.24 24.76
C VAL A 56 7.30 27.45 25.61
N LEU A 57 6.09 27.45 26.17
CA LEU A 57 5.59 28.51 27.05
C LEU A 57 5.62 28.08 28.52
N SER A 58 5.16 26.86 28.81
CA SER A 58 5.14 26.33 30.18
C SER A 58 5.17 24.80 30.18
N ARG A 59 5.46 24.20 31.34
CA ARG A 59 5.42 22.74 31.56
C ARG A 59 4.61 22.44 32.81
N ARG A 60 3.75 21.44 32.76
CA ARG A 60 2.92 21.01 33.89
C ARG A 60 2.46 19.57 33.71
N GLU A 61 2.64 18.74 34.73
CA GLU A 61 2.09 17.37 34.81
C GLU A 61 2.42 16.47 33.61
N GLY A 62 3.65 16.58 33.08
CA GLY A 62 4.08 15.81 31.90
C GLY A 62 3.50 16.32 30.57
N PHE A 63 2.88 17.49 30.57
CA PHE A 63 2.48 18.23 29.38
C PHE A 63 3.28 19.52 29.23
N VAL A 64 3.44 19.93 27.98
CA VAL A 64 4.09 21.17 27.59
C VAL A 64 3.08 22.05 26.88
N GLU A 65 2.90 23.26 27.40
CA GLU A 65 2.14 24.30 26.72
C GLU A 65 3.04 24.91 25.64
N VAL A 66 2.55 24.88 24.41
CA VAL A 66 3.32 25.28 23.24
C VAL A 66 2.54 26.29 22.40
N ARG A 67 3.26 27.22 21.80
CA ARG A 67 2.77 28.05 20.71
C ARG A 67 3.23 27.46 19.38
N VAL A 68 2.29 27.22 18.47
CA VAL A 68 2.58 26.72 17.12
C VAL A 68 2.68 27.89 16.13
N ARG A 69 3.20 27.63 14.92
CA ARG A 69 3.50 28.68 13.91
C ARG A 69 2.35 29.65 13.59
N ASN A 70 1.09 29.20 13.67
CA ASN A 70 -0.07 30.07 13.41
C ASN A 70 -0.51 30.89 14.64
N GLY A 71 0.29 30.94 15.69
CA GLY A 71 0.02 31.68 16.94
C GLY A 71 -0.88 30.94 17.93
N ARG A 72 -1.46 29.79 17.56
CA ARG A 72 -2.32 29.01 18.47
C ARG A 72 -1.50 28.43 19.62
N VAL A 73 -2.10 28.44 20.80
CA VAL A 73 -1.55 27.85 22.03
C VAL A 73 -2.34 26.61 22.42
N GLY A 74 -1.65 25.60 22.95
CA GLY A 74 -2.27 24.43 23.54
C GLY A 74 -1.25 23.51 24.18
N TRP A 75 -1.72 22.37 24.68
CA TRP A 75 -0.94 21.41 25.45
C TRP A 75 -0.61 20.15 24.65
N LEU A 76 0.62 19.68 24.74
CA LEU A 76 1.11 18.42 24.19
C LEU A 76 1.70 17.55 25.29
N ASP A 77 1.61 16.23 25.15
CA ASP A 77 2.35 15.29 26.00
C ASP A 77 3.85 15.46 25.75
N GLU A 78 4.62 15.66 26.82
CA GLU A 78 6.05 15.97 26.77
C GLU A 78 6.87 14.87 26.07
N ARG A 79 6.39 13.61 26.08
CA ARG A 79 7.06 12.48 25.42
C ARG A 79 6.99 12.54 23.89
N LEU A 80 6.16 13.44 23.34
CA LEU A 80 5.95 13.58 21.90
C LEU A 80 6.79 14.70 21.28
N ILE A 81 7.70 15.32 22.02
CA ILE A 81 8.56 16.40 21.54
C ILE A 81 10.04 16.15 21.87
N ALA A 82 10.94 16.73 21.11
CA ALA A 82 12.39 16.73 21.40
C ALA A 82 13.05 18.04 20.95
N PRO A 83 14.25 18.38 21.46
CA PRO A 83 14.97 19.59 21.07
C PRO A 83 15.39 19.62 19.60
N GLU A 84 15.53 18.46 18.97
CA GLU A 84 15.96 18.34 17.58
C GLU A 84 14.87 17.68 16.71
N PRO A 85 14.77 18.05 15.41
CA PRO A 85 13.93 17.34 14.47
C PRO A 85 14.33 15.87 14.36
N LEU A 86 13.36 14.96 14.32
CA LEU A 86 13.63 13.56 14.03
C LEU A 86 14.09 13.42 12.58
N THR A 87 15.26 12.82 12.38
CA THR A 87 15.74 12.47 11.04
C THR A 87 15.25 11.09 10.63
N ARG A 88 15.12 10.86 9.32
CA ARG A 88 14.77 9.54 8.77
C ARG A 88 15.73 8.46 9.28
N ALA A 89 17.04 8.72 9.23
CA ALA A 89 18.06 7.78 9.67
C ALA A 89 17.94 7.43 11.17
N ALA A 90 17.68 8.43 12.02
CA ALA A 90 17.47 8.19 13.45
C ALA A 90 16.21 7.33 13.71
N ALA A 91 15.10 7.63 13.04
CA ALA A 91 13.87 6.84 13.15
C ALA A 91 14.09 5.37 12.74
N ILE A 92 14.79 5.12 11.64
CA ILE A 92 15.14 3.77 11.18
C ILE A 92 16.06 3.05 12.18
N SER A 93 17.06 3.75 12.70
CA SER A 93 17.97 3.18 13.71
C SER A 93 17.21 2.75 14.96
N LEU A 94 16.29 3.59 15.44
CA LEU A 94 15.45 3.30 16.61
C LEU A 94 14.48 2.15 16.33
N ALA A 95 13.90 2.07 15.12
CA ALA A 95 13.03 0.97 14.72
C ALA A 95 13.75 -0.38 14.72
N ARG A 96 15.00 -0.40 14.25
CA ARG A 96 15.85 -1.60 14.22
C ARG A 96 16.36 -2.00 15.62
N GLY A 97 16.61 -1.03 16.48
CA GLY A 97 17.05 -1.26 17.85
C GLY A 97 15.93 -1.59 18.84
N ALA A 98 14.66 -1.46 18.43
CA ALA A 98 13.51 -1.74 19.27
C ALA A 98 13.41 -3.24 19.60
N THR A 99 13.33 -3.55 20.89
CA THR A 99 13.21 -4.93 21.38
C THR A 99 11.78 -5.45 21.34
N LYS A 100 10.79 -4.55 21.38
CA LYS A 100 9.37 -4.86 21.31
C LYS A 100 8.79 -4.56 19.92
N PRO A 101 7.96 -5.45 19.34
CA PRO A 101 7.36 -5.22 18.02
C PRO A 101 6.53 -3.93 17.93
N GLU A 102 5.82 -3.54 18.99
CA GLU A 102 5.02 -2.30 19.06
C GLU A 102 5.88 -1.03 19.00
N ASP A 103 7.06 -1.06 19.61
CA ASP A 103 8.02 0.04 19.57
C ASP A 103 8.63 0.15 18.16
N ALA A 104 8.98 -0.99 17.56
CA ALA A 104 9.47 -1.05 16.19
C ALA A 104 8.43 -0.48 15.20
N LEU A 105 7.15 -0.88 15.32
CA LEU A 105 6.07 -0.35 14.51
C LEU A 105 5.96 1.17 14.66
N THR A 106 6.00 1.69 15.89
CA THR A 106 5.92 3.12 16.17
C THR A 106 7.03 3.91 15.46
N TRP A 107 8.26 3.41 15.49
CA TRP A 107 9.39 4.07 14.83
C TRP A 107 9.34 3.94 13.31
N TRP A 108 8.89 2.81 12.76
CA TRP A 108 8.65 2.68 11.32
C TRP A 108 7.56 3.63 10.82
N GLN A 109 6.49 3.83 11.58
CA GLN A 109 5.46 4.82 11.25
C GLN A 109 6.01 6.25 11.26
N ARG A 110 6.92 6.59 12.17
CA ARG A 110 7.61 7.89 12.18
C ARG A 110 8.53 8.05 10.98
N ALA A 111 9.29 7.01 10.62
CA ALA A 111 10.11 7.01 9.41
C ALA A 111 9.25 7.21 8.15
N ALA A 112 8.10 6.54 8.06
CA ALA A 112 7.16 6.69 6.95
C ALA A 112 6.51 8.08 6.91
N ALA A 113 6.28 8.72 8.06
CA ALA A 113 5.79 10.09 8.13
C ALA A 113 6.84 11.12 7.66
N LEU A 114 8.13 10.81 7.78
CA LEU A 114 9.23 11.63 7.28
C LEU A 114 9.46 11.42 5.78
N ASP A 115 9.39 10.18 5.31
CA ASP A 115 9.46 9.84 3.89
C ASP A 115 8.54 8.65 3.56
N GLY A 116 7.33 8.96 3.10
CA GLY A 116 6.31 7.97 2.77
C GLY A 116 6.53 7.27 1.43
N ASN A 117 7.59 7.61 0.68
CA ASN A 117 7.91 6.97 -0.60
C ASN A 117 9.09 6.01 -0.50
N ASP A 118 9.67 5.89 0.67
CA ASP A 118 10.84 5.07 0.89
C ASP A 118 10.51 3.57 0.92
N VAL A 119 11.03 2.84 -0.07
CA VAL A 119 10.74 1.41 -0.26
C VAL A 119 11.17 0.57 0.96
N GLU A 120 12.33 0.87 1.54
CA GLU A 120 12.86 0.16 2.70
C GLU A 120 11.98 0.38 3.93
N VAL A 121 11.55 1.61 4.16
CA VAL A 121 10.64 1.96 5.25
C VAL A 121 9.29 1.28 5.06
N LEU A 122 8.69 1.34 3.86
CA LEU A 122 7.39 0.73 3.58
C LEU A 122 7.44 -0.80 3.73
N GLN A 123 8.51 -1.45 3.25
CA GLN A 123 8.68 -2.89 3.41
C GLN A 123 8.84 -3.26 4.89
N SER A 124 9.67 -2.51 5.64
CA SER A 124 9.87 -2.77 7.07
C SER A 124 8.61 -2.50 7.90
N LEU A 125 7.81 -1.51 7.51
CA LEU A 125 6.51 -1.21 8.10
C LEU A 125 5.51 -2.33 7.84
N SER A 126 5.48 -2.91 6.63
CA SER A 126 4.69 -4.10 6.31
C SER A 126 5.05 -5.28 7.23
N GLU A 127 6.35 -5.57 7.38
CA GLU A 127 6.83 -6.63 8.26
C GLU A 127 6.47 -6.38 9.73
N ALA A 128 6.54 -5.13 10.19
CA ALA A 128 6.16 -4.75 11.54
C ALA A 128 4.66 -4.96 11.81
N TYR A 129 3.79 -4.59 10.87
CA TYR A 129 2.35 -4.87 10.96
C TYR A 129 2.05 -6.38 10.98
N ALA A 130 2.70 -7.16 10.10
CA ALA A 130 2.50 -8.61 10.05
C ALA A 130 2.92 -9.30 11.36
N LYS A 131 4.02 -8.85 11.99
CA LYS A 131 4.47 -9.37 13.30
C LYS A 131 3.45 -9.16 14.42
N LEU A 132 2.62 -8.12 14.32
CA LEU A 132 1.55 -7.81 15.28
C LEU A 132 0.20 -8.41 14.88
N GLY A 133 0.15 -9.24 13.82
CA GLY A 133 -1.08 -9.88 13.33
C GLY A 133 -2.01 -8.94 12.56
N ASN A 134 -1.52 -7.78 12.12
CA ASN A 134 -2.29 -6.84 11.31
C ASN A 134 -2.01 -7.05 9.82
N ASP A 135 -2.56 -8.13 9.27
CA ASP A 135 -2.31 -8.56 7.89
C ASP A 135 -2.85 -7.59 6.84
N ALA A 136 -3.93 -6.86 7.15
CA ALA A 136 -4.52 -5.87 6.26
C ALA A 136 -3.56 -4.71 6.01
N ASP A 137 -3.07 -4.06 7.07
CA ASP A 137 -2.10 -2.97 6.94
C ASP A 137 -0.76 -3.46 6.37
N ALA A 138 -0.33 -4.68 6.73
CA ALA A 138 0.87 -5.29 6.17
C ALA A 138 0.79 -5.44 4.64
N SER A 139 -0.34 -5.91 4.12
CA SER A 139 -0.59 -6.07 2.69
C SER A 139 -0.60 -4.73 1.94
N VAL A 140 -1.21 -3.69 2.54
CA VAL A 140 -1.21 -2.33 1.99
C VAL A 140 0.22 -1.80 1.88
N MET A 141 1.02 -1.91 2.94
CA MET A 141 2.40 -1.40 2.94
C MET A 141 3.32 -2.19 1.99
N ALA A 142 3.14 -3.51 1.88
CA ALA A 142 3.88 -4.35 0.92
C ALA A 142 3.57 -3.93 -0.52
N SER A 143 2.29 -3.71 -0.82
CA SER A 143 1.84 -3.28 -2.15
C SER A 143 2.40 -1.89 -2.49
N LEU A 144 2.41 -0.96 -1.53
CA LEU A 144 3.03 0.35 -1.70
C LEU A 144 4.54 0.24 -1.92
N ALA A 145 5.25 -0.59 -1.16
CA ALA A 145 6.69 -0.80 -1.33
C ALA A 145 7.01 -1.38 -2.72
N GLN A 146 6.26 -2.41 -3.14
CA GLN A 146 6.40 -3.01 -4.47
C GLN A 146 6.14 -1.98 -5.56
N TYR A 147 5.06 -1.21 -5.44
CA TYR A 147 4.73 -0.14 -6.38
C TYR A 147 5.87 0.89 -6.48
N ARG A 148 6.40 1.36 -5.34
CA ARG A 148 7.50 2.33 -5.34
C ARG A 148 8.77 1.77 -5.96
N ARG A 149 9.00 0.45 -5.82
CA ARG A 149 10.15 -0.25 -6.40
C ARG A 149 10.03 -0.44 -7.91
N THR A 150 8.90 -0.94 -8.39
CA THR A 150 8.73 -1.32 -9.80
C THR A 150 8.18 -0.18 -10.65
N ARG A 151 7.44 0.75 -10.04
CA ARG A 151 6.57 1.72 -10.73
C ARG A 151 5.58 1.05 -11.69
N VAL A 152 5.22 -0.20 -11.41
CA VAL A 152 4.28 -1.00 -12.19
C VAL A 152 2.97 -1.13 -11.41
N PHE A 153 1.87 -0.81 -12.07
CA PHE A 153 0.51 -0.96 -11.58
C PHE A 153 -0.18 -2.13 -12.28
N PRO A 154 -0.82 -3.07 -11.56
CA PRO A 154 -1.68 -4.04 -12.20
C PRO A 154 -2.89 -3.34 -12.81
N VAL A 155 -3.29 -3.76 -14.01
CA VAL A 155 -4.55 -3.30 -14.61
C VAL A 155 -5.69 -4.14 -14.08
N ILE A 156 -6.73 -3.46 -13.62
CA ILE A 156 -8.02 -4.03 -13.26
C ILE A 156 -9.03 -3.71 -14.36
N SER A 157 -9.99 -4.61 -14.57
CA SER A 157 -11.18 -4.30 -15.35
C SER A 157 -12.18 -3.62 -14.43
N SER A 158 -12.58 -2.41 -14.76
CA SER A 158 -13.71 -1.77 -14.05
C SER A 158 -15.02 -2.52 -14.32
N ALA A 159 -16.07 -2.19 -13.55
CA ALA A 159 -17.41 -2.76 -13.75
C ALA A 159 -17.95 -2.58 -15.18
N ASN A 160 -17.51 -1.55 -15.89
CA ASN A 160 -17.91 -1.25 -17.27
C ASN A 160 -16.97 -1.89 -18.32
N GLY A 161 -16.04 -2.75 -17.92
CA GLY A 161 -15.06 -3.40 -18.80
C GLY A 161 -13.89 -2.50 -19.22
N GLU A 162 -13.76 -1.30 -18.63
CA GLU A 162 -12.67 -0.37 -18.94
C GLU A 162 -11.36 -0.81 -18.26
N ASN A 163 -10.24 -0.58 -18.93
CA ASN A 163 -8.92 -0.75 -18.32
C ASN A 163 -8.69 0.36 -17.30
N ALA A 164 -8.52 -0.01 -16.03
CA ALA A 164 -8.24 0.92 -14.96
C ALA A 164 -7.06 0.44 -14.13
N ILE A 165 -6.44 1.36 -13.39
CA ILE A 165 -5.46 1.02 -12.36
C ILE A 165 -5.97 1.50 -11.00
N GLU A 166 -5.77 0.65 -10.01
CA GLU A 166 -6.06 0.95 -8.61
C GLU A 166 -4.98 1.91 -8.08
N LEU A 167 -5.38 3.13 -7.69
CA LEU A 167 -4.49 4.10 -7.06
C LEU A 167 -4.74 4.11 -5.55
N VAL A 168 -3.65 3.97 -4.79
CA VAL A 168 -3.49 4.08 -3.33
C VAL A 168 -4.80 4.24 -2.53
N ARG A 169 -5.09 3.26 -1.66
CA ARG A 169 -6.09 3.39 -0.60
C ARG A 169 -5.74 4.56 0.31
N ARG A 170 -6.60 5.58 0.35
CA ARG A 170 -6.56 6.58 1.40
C ARG A 170 -7.90 6.58 2.13
N SER A 171 -7.84 6.36 3.43
CA SER A 171 -8.94 6.73 4.31
C SER A 171 -9.02 8.26 4.35
N TYR A 172 -10.15 8.82 3.93
CA TYR A 172 -10.42 10.26 4.06
C TYR A 172 -11.31 10.49 5.27
N ASP A 173 -10.98 11.51 6.07
CA ASP A 173 -11.83 11.97 7.18
C ASP A 173 -13.19 12.52 6.69
N LYS A 174 -13.30 12.82 5.39
CA LYS A 174 -14.53 13.26 4.74
C LYS A 174 -14.76 12.43 3.48
N PRO A 175 -15.95 11.85 3.29
CA PRO A 175 -16.25 11.11 2.07
C PRO A 175 -16.13 12.07 0.88
N LEU A 176 -15.28 11.72 -0.08
CA LEU A 176 -15.30 12.36 -1.39
C LEU A 176 -16.52 11.82 -2.16
N PRO A 177 -17.27 12.67 -2.87
CA PRO A 177 -18.35 12.16 -3.71
C PRO A 177 -17.78 11.24 -4.78
N ASN A 178 -18.47 10.13 -5.05
CA ASN A 178 -18.12 9.24 -6.15
C ASN A 178 -18.15 10.01 -7.49
N GLY A 179 -17.22 9.67 -8.38
CA GLY A 179 -17.12 10.29 -9.70
C GLY A 179 -15.76 10.91 -10.02
N PRO A 180 -15.66 11.67 -11.13
CA PRO A 180 -14.40 12.17 -11.64
C PRO A 180 -13.74 13.17 -10.68
N LEU A 181 -12.43 12.99 -10.47
CA LEU A 181 -11.57 13.96 -9.82
C LEU A 181 -11.09 15.02 -10.80
N PRO A 182 -11.04 16.30 -10.38
CA PRO A 182 -10.39 17.35 -11.15
C PRO A 182 -8.93 17.00 -11.47
N ARG A 183 -8.47 17.30 -12.69
CA ARG A 183 -7.07 17.04 -13.11
C ARG A 183 -6.02 17.64 -12.19
N SER A 184 -6.33 18.77 -11.54
CA SER A 184 -5.45 19.42 -10.54
C SER A 184 -5.16 18.54 -9.32
N GLU A 185 -5.99 17.53 -9.05
CA GLU A 185 -5.83 16.61 -7.92
C GLU A 185 -4.98 15.38 -8.29
N TRP A 186 -4.82 15.05 -9.58
CA TRP A 186 -4.19 13.80 -10.01
C TRP A 186 -2.72 13.70 -9.59
N ALA A 187 -1.99 14.83 -9.62
CA ALA A 187 -0.60 14.89 -9.17
C ALA A 187 -0.44 14.51 -7.69
N LYS A 188 -1.46 14.78 -6.85
CA LYS A 188 -1.44 14.42 -5.41
C LYS A 188 -1.58 12.91 -5.19
N LEU A 189 -2.10 12.19 -6.18
CA LEU A 189 -2.18 10.72 -6.20
C LEU A 189 -0.89 10.09 -6.75
N GLY A 190 0.12 10.90 -7.09
CA GLY A 190 1.38 10.42 -7.65
C GLY A 190 1.28 10.08 -9.15
N LEU A 191 0.22 10.51 -9.82
CA LEU A 191 0.12 10.43 -11.28
C LEU A 191 0.91 11.57 -11.91
N SER A 192 1.96 11.21 -12.65
CA SER A 192 2.79 12.15 -13.40
C SER A 192 2.29 12.15 -14.85
N LEU A 193 1.38 13.06 -15.20
CA LEU A 193 0.80 13.15 -16.56
C LEU A 193 1.75 13.71 -17.61
N ASP A 194 2.84 14.31 -17.15
CA ASP A 194 3.97 14.77 -17.95
C ASP A 194 4.89 13.61 -18.39
N ARG A 195 4.68 12.40 -17.86
CA ARG A 195 5.46 11.21 -18.19
C ARG A 195 4.66 10.29 -19.10
N PRO A 196 5.30 9.63 -20.09
CA PRO A 196 4.62 8.68 -20.94
C PRO A 196 4.08 7.51 -20.10
N LEU A 197 2.88 7.05 -20.44
CA LEU A 197 2.27 5.87 -19.87
C LEU A 197 2.52 4.70 -20.81
N TRP A 198 3.05 3.60 -20.28
CA TRP A 198 3.20 2.35 -21.02
C TRP A 198 2.29 1.31 -20.42
N VAL A 199 1.55 0.62 -21.28
CA VAL A 199 0.66 -0.48 -20.92
C VAL A 199 1.26 -1.75 -21.47
N LEU A 200 1.49 -2.74 -20.61
CA LEU A 200 1.88 -4.10 -21.00
C LEU A 200 0.61 -4.92 -21.29
N PRO A 201 0.43 -5.38 -22.53
CA PRO A 201 -0.58 -6.39 -22.85
C PRO A 201 -0.13 -7.78 -22.41
N ASN A 202 -1.06 -8.73 -22.31
CA ASN A 202 -0.76 -10.13 -21.95
C ASN A 202 0.07 -10.88 -23.02
N GLY A 203 0.06 -10.45 -24.28
CA GLY A 203 0.58 -11.23 -25.40
C GLY A 203 1.66 -10.55 -26.22
N SER A 204 1.97 -9.27 -25.99
CA SER A 204 2.81 -8.46 -26.88
C SER A 204 3.73 -7.49 -26.11
N ALA A 205 4.54 -6.73 -26.86
CA ALA A 205 5.34 -5.65 -26.30
C ALA A 205 4.42 -4.53 -25.77
N ALA A 206 4.92 -3.75 -24.81
CA ALA A 206 4.13 -2.67 -24.25
C ALA A 206 3.81 -1.59 -25.30
N VAL A 207 2.61 -1.05 -25.18
CA VAL A 207 2.05 -0.02 -26.05
C VAL A 207 1.87 1.28 -25.26
N PRO A 208 1.93 2.46 -25.92
CA PRO A 208 1.65 3.72 -25.24
C PRO A 208 0.17 3.80 -24.84
N GLY A 209 -0.11 4.49 -23.73
CA GLY A 209 -1.45 4.82 -23.30
C GLY A 209 -1.54 6.24 -22.74
N THR A 210 -2.72 6.61 -22.24
CA THR A 210 -2.94 7.85 -21.50
C THR A 210 -3.94 7.66 -20.38
N VAL A 211 -3.79 8.40 -19.27
CA VAL A 211 -4.84 8.46 -18.24
C VAL A 211 -5.97 9.35 -18.75
N ARG A 212 -7.14 8.76 -18.98
CA ARG A 212 -8.33 9.48 -19.45
C ARG A 212 -9.01 10.22 -18.31
N GLU A 213 -9.17 9.54 -17.19
CA GLU A 213 -9.94 9.99 -16.04
C GLU A 213 -9.36 9.38 -14.75
N VAL A 214 -9.45 10.10 -13.65
CA VAL A 214 -9.33 9.52 -12.32
C VAL A 214 -10.65 9.72 -11.62
N ARG A 215 -11.21 8.67 -11.02
CA ARG A 215 -12.48 8.74 -10.30
C ARG A 215 -12.36 8.18 -8.89
N VAL A 216 -13.18 8.74 -8.00
CA VAL A 216 -13.45 8.17 -6.67
C VAL A 216 -14.44 7.04 -6.84
N THR A 217 -14.10 5.87 -6.32
CA THR A 217 -14.94 4.67 -6.34
C THR A 217 -15.08 4.09 -4.96
N THR A 218 -16.29 3.67 -4.61
CA THR A 218 -16.53 2.88 -3.40
C THR A 218 -16.15 1.43 -3.72
N TRP A 219 -15.09 0.91 -3.10
CA TRP A 219 -14.67 -0.48 -3.34
C TRP A 219 -15.33 -1.47 -2.39
N ASN A 220 -15.76 -1.01 -1.21
CA ASN A 220 -16.62 -1.80 -0.33
C ASN A 220 -17.87 -0.98 0.05
N GLU A 221 -19.04 -1.47 -0.33
CA GLU A 221 -20.30 -0.83 0.08
C GLU A 221 -20.51 -0.94 1.60
N CYS A 222 -20.02 -2.03 2.20
CA CYS A 222 -20.18 -2.31 3.62
C CYS A 222 -19.22 -1.52 4.53
N GLY A 223 -18.04 -1.14 4.04
CA GLY A 223 -17.00 -0.48 4.84
C GLY A 223 -16.86 1.02 4.55
N GLY A 224 -17.48 1.52 3.49
CA GLY A 224 -17.32 2.91 3.05
C GLY A 224 -15.88 3.26 2.61
N GLU A 225 -15.05 2.26 2.32
CA GLU A 225 -13.70 2.46 1.79
C GLU A 225 -13.80 3.07 0.39
N LEU A 226 -13.26 4.29 0.30
CA LEU A 226 -13.07 4.98 -0.96
C LEU A 226 -11.70 4.61 -1.51
N GLY A 227 -11.68 4.28 -2.78
CA GLY A 227 -10.49 4.12 -3.59
C GLY A 227 -10.50 5.09 -4.77
N PHE A 228 -9.39 5.12 -5.48
CA PHE A 228 -9.27 5.89 -6.71
C PHE A 228 -8.92 4.97 -7.86
N ASP A 229 -9.67 5.07 -8.94
CA ASP A 229 -9.37 4.35 -10.16
C ASP A 229 -8.87 5.36 -11.20
N ALA A 230 -7.71 5.12 -11.78
CA ALA A 230 -7.29 5.81 -13.01
C ALA A 230 -7.74 4.97 -14.22
N VAL A 231 -8.69 5.49 -15.00
CA VAL A 231 -9.12 4.88 -16.26
C VAL A 231 -8.12 5.24 -17.35
N ILE A 232 -7.71 4.23 -18.11
CA ILE A 232 -6.64 4.34 -19.10
C ILE A 232 -7.22 4.14 -20.50
N ASP A 233 -6.90 5.08 -21.38
CA ASP A 233 -7.10 4.90 -22.81
C ASP A 233 -5.84 4.25 -23.41
N VAL A 234 -6.05 3.13 -24.09
CA VAL A 234 -5.00 2.34 -24.73
C VAL A 234 -5.57 1.57 -25.91
N SER A 235 -4.81 1.54 -27.01
CA SER A 235 -5.11 0.68 -28.17
C SER A 235 -4.31 -0.61 -28.06
N LEU A 236 -4.98 -1.68 -27.64
CA LEU A 236 -4.38 -3.00 -27.50
C LEU A 236 -4.46 -3.79 -28.81
N PRO A 237 -3.52 -4.72 -29.07
CA PRO A 237 -3.67 -5.70 -30.15
C PRO A 237 -4.95 -6.52 -29.99
N VAL A 238 -5.48 -7.01 -31.13
CA VAL A 238 -6.72 -7.76 -31.17
C VAL A 238 -6.63 -9.00 -30.28
N GLY A 239 -7.59 -9.14 -29.36
CA GLY A 239 -7.68 -10.28 -28.43
C GLY A 239 -6.79 -10.17 -27.20
N GLU A 240 -5.96 -9.13 -27.09
CA GLU A 240 -5.12 -8.91 -25.93
C GLU A 240 -5.81 -8.08 -24.85
N ARG A 241 -5.33 -8.23 -23.61
CA ARG A 241 -5.81 -7.47 -22.45
C ARG A 241 -4.62 -6.79 -21.79
N ALA A 242 -4.84 -5.58 -21.28
CA ALA A 242 -3.83 -4.90 -20.49
C ALA A 242 -3.66 -5.64 -19.15
N VAL A 243 -2.41 -5.91 -18.78
CA VAL A 243 -2.08 -6.61 -17.53
C VAL A 243 -1.37 -5.71 -16.53
N ALA A 244 -0.58 -4.77 -17.03
CA ALA A 244 0.21 -3.88 -16.19
C ALA A 244 0.46 -2.54 -16.86
N VAL A 245 0.75 -1.52 -16.07
CA VAL A 245 0.99 -0.16 -16.52
C VAL A 245 2.18 0.43 -15.79
N THR A 246 2.98 1.25 -16.46
CA THR A 246 4.04 2.03 -15.81
C THR A 246 4.12 3.45 -16.36
N PHE A 247 4.60 4.38 -15.53
CA PHE A 247 4.79 5.77 -15.89
C PHE A 247 6.28 6.08 -16.03
N GLY A 248 6.65 6.68 -17.16
CA GLY A 248 8.02 7.06 -17.47
C GLY A 248 8.68 6.19 -18.53
N GLU A 249 9.95 5.86 -18.30
CA GLU A 249 10.71 5.08 -19.27
C GLU A 249 10.13 3.67 -19.41
N LEU A 250 10.03 3.23 -20.66
CA LEU A 250 9.58 1.89 -21.02
C LEU A 250 10.59 0.86 -20.47
N PRO A 251 10.18 -0.05 -19.56
CA PRO A 251 11.08 -1.08 -19.04
C PRO A 251 11.67 -1.92 -20.18
N GLU A 252 12.97 -2.22 -20.13
CA GLU A 252 13.64 -3.00 -21.19
C GLU A 252 12.94 -4.34 -21.47
N GLY A 253 12.50 -5.03 -20.41
CA GLY A 253 11.77 -6.29 -20.53
C GLY A 253 10.40 -6.17 -21.22
N TRP A 254 9.84 -4.96 -21.33
CA TRP A 254 8.54 -4.69 -21.96
C TRP A 254 8.67 -4.32 -23.44
N LYS A 255 9.89 -4.05 -23.93
CA LYS A 255 10.14 -3.71 -25.34
C LYS A 255 9.95 -4.89 -26.28
N ARG A 256 9.90 -6.10 -25.74
CA ARG A 256 9.75 -7.34 -26.51
C ARG A 256 8.51 -8.05 -26.03
N ARG A 257 7.92 -8.83 -26.93
CA ARG A 257 6.92 -9.83 -26.55
C ARG A 257 7.51 -10.66 -25.40
N PRO A 258 6.81 -10.81 -24.27
CA PRO A 258 7.24 -11.76 -23.26
C PRO A 258 7.36 -13.11 -23.96
N THR A 259 8.59 -13.58 -24.18
CA THR A 259 8.80 -14.99 -24.45
C THR A 259 8.40 -15.67 -23.16
N VAL A 260 7.14 -16.10 -23.11
CA VAL A 260 6.65 -17.04 -22.12
C VAL A 260 7.52 -18.28 -22.34
N GLY A 261 8.65 -18.34 -21.64
CA GLY A 261 9.54 -19.49 -21.60
C GLY A 261 8.87 -20.59 -20.80
N VAL A 262 7.68 -21.00 -21.21
CA VAL A 262 7.08 -22.25 -20.78
C VAL A 262 7.50 -23.23 -21.85
N SER A 263 8.65 -23.87 -21.62
CA SER A 263 8.86 -25.20 -22.17
C SER A 263 7.68 -26.03 -21.67
N ALA A 264 6.76 -26.38 -22.56
CA ALA A 264 5.59 -27.21 -22.25
C ALA A 264 5.98 -28.64 -21.83
N THR A 265 7.27 -28.93 -21.63
CA THR A 265 7.77 -30.28 -21.43
C THR A 265 7.91 -30.69 -19.97
N GLU A 266 7.93 -29.78 -18.98
CA GLU A 266 8.10 -30.19 -17.57
C GLU A 266 7.38 -29.27 -16.57
N LEU A 267 6.05 -29.33 -16.53
CA LEU A 267 5.35 -29.15 -15.25
C LEU A 267 5.22 -30.55 -14.64
N PRO A 268 5.70 -30.82 -13.41
CA PRO A 268 5.38 -32.09 -12.77
C PRO A 268 3.86 -32.11 -12.56
N ALA A 269 3.16 -32.96 -13.32
CA ALA A 269 1.71 -33.16 -13.23
C ALA A 269 1.27 -33.78 -11.88
N GLU A 270 2.15 -33.78 -10.88
CA GLU A 270 2.01 -34.52 -9.64
C GLU A 270 2.66 -33.71 -8.51
N LEU A 271 1.83 -33.28 -7.55
CA LEU A 271 2.28 -32.64 -6.31
C LEU A 271 2.38 -33.69 -5.21
N VAL A 272 3.56 -33.86 -4.61
CA VAL A 272 3.76 -34.80 -3.49
C VAL A 272 3.73 -34.03 -2.16
N ALA A 273 2.77 -34.32 -1.30
CA ALA A 273 2.72 -33.79 0.06
C ALA A 273 3.79 -34.43 0.96
N LYS A 274 4.03 -33.82 2.12
CA LYS A 274 5.07 -34.25 3.08
C LYS A 274 4.89 -35.68 3.61
N ASP A 275 3.66 -36.20 3.60
CA ASP A 275 3.34 -37.58 3.98
C ASP A 275 3.37 -38.56 2.81
N GLY A 276 3.77 -38.10 1.61
CA GLY A 276 3.88 -38.92 0.41
C GLY A 276 2.62 -38.95 -0.46
N THR A 277 1.50 -38.36 -0.02
CA THR A 277 0.28 -38.29 -0.83
C THR A 277 0.53 -37.49 -2.10
N ARG A 278 0.12 -38.06 -3.23
CA ARG A 278 0.32 -37.44 -4.54
C ARG A 278 -1.00 -36.89 -5.07
N TYR A 279 -1.00 -35.63 -5.46
CA TYR A 279 -2.16 -34.93 -5.98
C TYR A 279 -1.95 -34.63 -7.45
N ARG A 280 -2.95 -34.98 -8.27
CA ARG A 280 -3.04 -34.54 -9.67
C ARG A 280 -4.16 -33.52 -9.78
N PHE A 281 -3.84 -32.38 -10.38
CA PHE A 281 -4.80 -31.30 -10.65
C PHE A 281 -5.17 -31.35 -12.12
N VAL A 282 -6.47 -31.49 -12.40
CA VAL A 282 -7.00 -31.46 -13.75
C VAL A 282 -7.97 -30.29 -13.84
N ALA A 283 -7.65 -29.30 -14.66
CA ALA A 283 -8.56 -28.21 -14.99
C ALA A 283 -9.34 -28.57 -16.25
N ARG A 284 -10.65 -28.30 -16.28
CA ARG A 284 -11.53 -28.56 -17.42
C ARG A 284 -12.28 -27.30 -17.85
N THR A 285 -12.44 -27.13 -19.16
CA THR A 285 -13.23 -26.04 -19.77
C THR A 285 -14.70 -26.42 -19.91
N ASP A 286 -15.00 -27.71 -20.00
CA ASP A 286 -16.34 -28.28 -20.06
C ASP A 286 -16.44 -29.40 -18.99
N PRO A 287 -17.33 -29.27 -17.99
CA PRO A 287 -17.43 -30.24 -16.90
C PRO A 287 -17.84 -31.64 -17.38
N ASP A 288 -18.53 -31.75 -18.51
CA ASP A 288 -19.03 -33.02 -19.07
C ASP A 288 -18.08 -33.63 -20.12
N SER A 289 -16.99 -32.93 -20.45
CA SER A 289 -15.96 -33.39 -21.39
C SER A 289 -14.82 -34.12 -20.67
N GLU A 290 -14.44 -35.29 -21.19
CA GLU A 290 -13.20 -35.99 -20.80
C GLU A 290 -11.92 -35.38 -21.43
N ARG A 291 -12.06 -34.39 -22.33
CA ARG A 291 -10.89 -33.74 -22.94
C ARG A 291 -10.25 -32.74 -21.97
N ASP A 292 -8.99 -33.01 -21.64
CA ASP A 292 -8.16 -32.16 -20.79
C ASP A 292 -7.76 -30.86 -21.51
N ILE A 293 -7.43 -29.83 -20.71
CA ILE A 293 -6.86 -28.60 -21.23
C ILE A 293 -5.38 -28.86 -21.58
N GLU A 294 -5.10 -29.32 -22.80
CA GLU A 294 -3.73 -29.62 -23.24
C GLU A 294 -2.84 -28.37 -23.42
N HIS A 295 -3.39 -27.15 -23.33
CA HIS A 295 -2.68 -25.93 -23.74
C HIS A 295 -2.74 -24.71 -22.82
N ASP A 296 -3.41 -24.77 -21.66
CA ASP A 296 -3.39 -23.69 -20.66
C ASP A 296 -2.85 -24.21 -19.32
N SER A 297 -1.78 -23.59 -18.84
CA SER A 297 -1.05 -24.01 -17.64
C SER A 297 -1.80 -23.69 -16.34
N VAL A 298 -1.89 -24.69 -15.45
CA VAL A 298 -2.29 -24.53 -14.05
C VAL A 298 -1.04 -24.30 -13.20
N ILE A 299 -0.99 -23.22 -12.43
CA ILE A 299 0.15 -22.94 -11.52
C ILE A 299 -0.28 -23.28 -10.09
N ALA A 300 0.43 -24.23 -9.47
CA ALA A 300 0.27 -24.57 -8.06
C ALA A 300 1.54 -24.21 -7.29
N THR A 301 1.40 -23.44 -6.21
CA THR A 301 2.51 -23.07 -5.33
C THR A 301 2.21 -23.46 -3.89
N TRP A 302 3.14 -24.18 -3.25
CA TRP A 302 3.21 -24.34 -1.80
C TRP A 302 4.27 -23.38 -1.24
N PRO A 303 3.98 -22.57 -0.23
CA PRO A 303 5.02 -21.81 0.46
C PRO A 303 5.94 -22.79 1.21
N GLU A 304 7.25 -22.72 1.00
CA GLU A 304 8.25 -23.48 1.79
C GLU A 304 8.29 -23.07 3.27
N ALA A 305 7.56 -22.03 3.66
CA ALA A 305 7.48 -21.54 5.02
C ALA A 305 6.86 -22.60 5.95
N LYS A 306 7.64 -23.03 6.95
CA LYS A 306 7.41 -24.13 7.91
C LYS A 306 6.08 -24.14 8.68
N LYS A 307 5.14 -23.22 8.44
CA LYS A 307 3.90 -23.07 9.23
C LYS A 307 2.59 -22.95 8.44
N THR A 308 2.60 -22.71 7.13
CA THR A 308 1.35 -22.60 6.35
C THR A 308 1.02 -23.91 5.65
N ARG A 309 -0.17 -24.47 5.93
CA ARG A 309 -0.69 -25.72 5.35
C ARG A 309 -1.61 -25.49 4.15
N SER A 310 -1.34 -24.47 3.34
CA SER A 310 -2.21 -24.07 2.24
C SER A 310 -1.51 -24.14 0.88
N ALA A 311 -2.28 -24.58 -0.12
CA ALA A 311 -1.88 -24.59 -1.52
C ALA A 311 -2.72 -23.55 -2.27
N LYS A 312 -2.06 -22.71 -3.08
CA LYS A 312 -2.75 -21.75 -3.95
C LYS A 312 -2.71 -22.26 -5.38
N LEU A 313 -3.89 -22.37 -5.99
CA LEU A 313 -4.08 -22.77 -7.37
C LEU A 313 -4.55 -21.57 -8.19
N TRP A 314 -3.82 -21.26 -9.27
CA TRP A 314 -4.25 -20.28 -10.27
C TRP A 314 -4.85 -20.99 -11.46
N LEU A 315 -6.07 -20.58 -11.82
CA LEU A 315 -6.82 -21.18 -12.90
C LEU A 315 -6.84 -20.27 -14.12
N PRO A 316 -6.78 -20.85 -15.34
CA PRO A 316 -6.99 -20.06 -16.55
C PRO A 316 -8.43 -19.53 -16.56
N SER A 317 -8.62 -18.35 -17.15
CA SER A 317 -9.92 -17.65 -17.21
C SER A 317 -11.07 -18.41 -17.90
N ARG A 318 -10.78 -19.57 -18.52
CA ARG A 318 -11.75 -20.45 -19.19
C ARG A 318 -12.03 -21.74 -18.42
N ALA A 319 -11.33 -22.01 -17.32
CA ALA A 319 -11.63 -23.15 -16.47
C ALA A 319 -13.02 -22.97 -15.87
N ARG A 320 -13.90 -23.95 -16.09
CA ARG A 320 -15.25 -23.99 -15.51
C ARG A 320 -15.34 -24.95 -14.34
N SER A 321 -14.43 -25.91 -14.29
CA SER A 321 -14.27 -26.80 -13.16
C SER A 321 -12.82 -27.17 -12.91
N VAL A 322 -12.53 -27.48 -11.66
CA VAL A 322 -11.28 -28.10 -11.22
C VAL A 322 -11.61 -29.39 -10.53
N THR A 323 -10.94 -30.45 -10.95
CA THR A 323 -10.99 -31.74 -10.27
C THR A 323 -9.65 -31.98 -9.57
N VAL A 324 -9.72 -32.22 -8.26
CA VAL A 324 -8.57 -32.65 -7.47
C VAL A 324 -8.72 -34.14 -7.19
N ARG A 325 -7.74 -34.94 -7.63
CA ARG A 325 -7.71 -36.39 -7.39
C ARG A 325 -6.51 -36.76 -6.53
N ASP A 326 -6.76 -37.61 -5.52
CA ASP A 326 -5.71 -38.37 -4.87
C ASP A 326 -5.27 -39.50 -5.82
N VAL A 327 -3.97 -39.58 -6.10
CA VAL A 327 -3.41 -40.52 -7.08
C VAL A 327 -3.20 -41.92 -6.47
N LEU A 328 -3.35 -42.09 -5.15
CA LEU A 328 -2.98 -43.33 -4.44
C LEU A 328 -4.11 -44.14 -3.79
N GLY A 329 -5.38 -43.75 -3.91
CA GLY A 329 -6.51 -44.46 -3.27
C GLY A 329 -7.61 -44.93 -4.22
N ASP A 330 -7.95 -46.22 -4.19
CA ASP A 330 -9.08 -46.82 -4.95
C ASP A 330 -10.48 -46.38 -4.44
N ALA A 331 -10.55 -45.52 -3.43
CA ALA A 331 -11.79 -44.99 -2.86
C ALA A 331 -11.74 -43.44 -2.84
N GLN A 332 -12.52 -42.82 -3.73
CA GLN A 332 -12.55 -41.39 -4.03
C GLN A 332 -13.05 -40.54 -2.85
N PRO A 333 -12.41 -39.39 -2.59
CA PRO A 333 -13.16 -38.13 -2.65
C PRO A 333 -12.73 -37.34 -3.88
N GLU A 334 -13.59 -37.34 -4.90
CA GLU A 334 -13.46 -36.44 -6.04
C GLU A 334 -14.07 -35.10 -5.65
N PHE A 335 -13.23 -34.07 -5.54
CA PHE A 335 -13.73 -32.71 -5.37
C PHE A 335 -13.80 -32.06 -6.74
N VAL A 336 -15.03 -31.97 -7.28
CA VAL A 336 -15.32 -31.14 -8.45
C VAL A 336 -15.80 -29.80 -7.95
N VAL A 337 -14.98 -28.76 -8.15
CA VAL A 337 -15.39 -27.38 -7.87
C VAL A 337 -15.79 -26.76 -9.19
N GLN A 338 -17.09 -26.59 -9.45
CA GLN A 338 -17.57 -25.72 -10.51
C GLN A 338 -17.37 -24.27 -10.07
N THR A 339 -16.69 -23.47 -10.88
CA THR A 339 -16.21 -22.17 -10.43
C THR A 339 -15.95 -21.21 -11.58
N ASP A 340 -16.39 -19.97 -11.42
CA ASP A 340 -16.03 -18.83 -12.27
C ASP A 340 -14.82 -18.06 -11.67
N CYS A 341 -14.12 -18.67 -10.70
CA CYS A 341 -13.18 -18.00 -9.82
C CYS A 341 -11.74 -18.22 -10.29
N GLN A 342 -10.90 -17.19 -10.23
CA GLN A 342 -9.53 -17.23 -10.74
C GLN A 342 -8.52 -17.85 -9.76
N THR A 343 -8.91 -17.98 -8.48
CA THR A 343 -8.04 -18.50 -7.43
C THR A 343 -8.81 -19.39 -6.48
N ILE A 344 -8.27 -20.59 -6.25
CA ILE A 344 -8.75 -21.54 -5.25
C ILE A 344 -7.63 -21.78 -4.23
N ILE A 345 -7.98 -21.72 -2.94
CA ILE A 345 -7.06 -22.01 -1.83
C ILE A 345 -7.59 -23.22 -1.06
N PHE A 346 -6.77 -24.27 -1.05
CA PHE A 346 -6.98 -25.44 -0.21
C PHE A 346 -6.13 -25.31 1.05
N SER A 347 -6.67 -25.74 2.19
CA SER A 347 -5.90 -25.94 3.40
C SER A 347 -5.99 -27.38 3.85
N ARG A 348 -5.00 -27.82 4.62
CA ARG A 348 -4.92 -29.20 5.10
C ARG A 348 -5.08 -29.29 6.61
N ALA A 349 -6.05 -30.10 7.05
CA ALA A 349 -6.26 -30.45 8.46
C ALA A 349 -6.16 -31.98 8.61
N GLY A 350 -4.98 -32.49 8.99
CA GLY A 350 -4.75 -33.95 9.07
C GLY A 350 -4.58 -34.59 7.70
N ALA A 351 -5.31 -35.68 7.40
CA ALA A 351 -5.35 -36.32 6.08
C ALA A 351 -6.34 -35.63 5.11
N GLU A 352 -7.16 -34.71 5.60
CA GLU A 352 -8.23 -34.10 4.81
C GLU A 352 -7.77 -32.80 4.14
N LEU A 353 -8.08 -32.70 2.86
CA LEU A 353 -7.95 -31.48 2.06
C LEU A 353 -9.27 -30.71 2.14
N ASN A 354 -9.24 -29.50 2.68
CA ASN A 354 -10.42 -28.64 2.82
C ASN A 354 -10.29 -27.45 1.89
N LEU A 355 -11.33 -27.18 1.09
CA LEU A 355 -11.45 -25.92 0.39
C LEU A 355 -11.65 -24.80 1.42
N THR A 356 -10.73 -23.85 1.48
CA THR A 356 -10.77 -22.80 2.53
C THR A 356 -11.12 -21.43 2.01
N GLN A 357 -10.78 -21.14 0.76
CA GLN A 357 -11.12 -19.86 0.17
C GLN A 357 -11.26 -20.00 -1.35
N MET A 358 -12.36 -19.46 -1.87
CA MET A 358 -12.49 -19.13 -3.29
C MET A 358 -12.48 -17.61 -3.40
N ARG A 359 -11.72 -17.07 -4.35
CA ARG A 359 -11.81 -15.65 -4.72
C ARG A 359 -12.29 -15.55 -6.15
N CYS A 360 -13.52 -15.11 -6.31
CA CYS A 360 -14.20 -14.93 -7.58
C CYS A 360 -14.12 -13.46 -7.96
N CYS A 361 -13.92 -13.16 -9.24
CA CYS A 361 -14.05 -11.79 -9.71
C CYS A 361 -15.55 -11.45 -9.69
N GLY A 362 -16.01 -10.75 -8.64
CA GLY A 362 -17.35 -10.15 -8.64
C GLY A 362 -18.20 -10.26 -7.37
N CYS A 363 -17.71 -10.79 -6.25
CA CYS A 363 -18.32 -10.68 -4.91
C CYS A 363 -17.25 -10.82 -3.83
#